data_AF-B3T3S0-F1
#
_entry.id   AF-B3T3S0-F1
#
_cell.length_a   1.000
_cell.length_b   1.000
_cell.length_c   1.000
_cell.angle_alpha   90.00
_cell.angle_beta   90.00
_cell.angle_gamma   90.00
#
_symmetry.space_group_name_H-M   'P 1'
#
loop_
_entity.id
_entity.type
_entity.pdbx_description
1 polymer ?
#
loop_
_entity_poly.entity_id
_entity_poly.type
_entity_poly.pdbx_seq_one_letter_code
_entity_poly.pdbx_strand_id
1 'polypeptide(L)'
;MPTSYILINSDLGTDESIIIKIKEILADEKDIQYEIQGVYGVYDIVLKLSSDDIDTLRSTVTNKIRKITSVQSTLTMMVIQEQE
;
A
#
# COMPACT_ATOMS: atom_id res chain seq x y z
N MET A 1 -2.24 8.58 14.76
CA MET A 1 -2.06 7.17 14.36
C MET A 1 -1.06 7.16 13.21
N PRO A 2 0.03 6.38 13.25
CA PRO A 2 0.96 6.26 12.15
C PRO A 2 0.24 6.03 10.81
N THR A 3 0.59 6.81 9.79
CA THR A 3 0.03 6.71 8.44
C THR A 3 1.16 6.69 7.43
N SER A 4 0.97 5.94 6.36
CA SER A 4 1.88 5.89 5.23
C SER A 4 1.14 5.90 3.90
N TYR A 5 1.72 6.58 2.92
CA TYR A 5 1.32 6.52 1.53
C TYR A 5 2.31 5.66 0.76
N ILE A 6 1.81 4.69 0.02
CA ILE A 6 2.58 3.77 -0.80
C ILE A 6 2.18 4.00 -2.25
N LEU A 7 3.16 4.39 -3.06
CA LEU A 7 3.02 4.49 -4.51
C LEU A 7 3.57 3.21 -5.11
N ILE A 8 2.80 2.56 -5.99
CA ILE A 8 3.10 1.24 -6.52
C ILE A 8 3.13 1.31 -8.05
N ASN A 9 4.20 0.76 -8.65
CA ASN A 9 4.28 0.46 -10.07
C ASN A 9 4.04 -1.03 -10.30
N SER A 10 3.33 -1.33 -11.37
CA SER A 10 2.88 -2.66 -11.76
C SER A 10 3.41 -3.05 -13.14
N ASP A 11 3.40 -4.35 -13.44
CA ASP A 11 3.55 -4.79 -14.83
C ASP A 11 2.33 -4.32 -15.64
N LEU A 12 2.54 -4.05 -16.93
CA LEU A 12 1.53 -3.52 -17.83
C LEU A 12 0.22 -4.34 -17.77
N GLY A 13 -0.89 -3.69 -17.41
CA GLY A 13 -2.22 -4.28 -17.36
C GLY A 13 -2.49 -5.20 -16.17
N THR A 14 -1.65 -5.15 -15.13
CA THR A 14 -1.82 -5.97 -13.90
C THR A 14 -2.34 -5.18 -12.70
N ASP A 15 -2.49 -3.86 -12.84
CA ASP A 15 -2.90 -2.91 -11.80
C ASP A 15 -4.22 -3.30 -11.12
N GLU A 16 -5.25 -3.62 -11.89
CA GLU A 16 -6.55 -4.03 -11.33
C GLU A 16 -6.44 -5.30 -10.47
N SER A 17 -5.66 -6.28 -10.94
CA SER A 17 -5.45 -7.55 -10.22
C SER A 17 -4.67 -7.35 -8.92
N ILE A 18 -3.69 -6.43 -8.91
CA ILE A 18 -2.93 -6.07 -7.72
C ILE A 18 -3.84 -5.38 -6.71
N ILE A 19 -4.71 -4.46 -7.14
CA ILE A 19 -5.68 -3.80 -6.26
C ILE A 19 -6.58 -4.82 -5.57
N ILE A 20 -7.14 -5.78 -6.32
CA ILE A 20 -7.99 -6.85 -5.77
C ILE A 20 -7.21 -7.63 -4.71
N LYS A 21 -5.99 -8.08 -5.04
CA LYS A 21 -5.16 -8.86 -4.14
C LYS A 21 -4.74 -8.11 -2.88
N ILE A 22 -4.46 -6.80 -2.99
CA ILE A 22 -4.18 -5.96 -1.82
C ILE A 22 -5.41 -5.87 -0.92
N LYS A 23 -6.60 -5.69 -1.48
CA LYS A 23 -7.85 -5.66 -0.69
C LYS A 23 -8.09 -6.97 0.03
N GLU A 24 -7.85 -8.11 -0.62
CA GLU A 24 -7.94 -9.44 0.00
C GLU A 24 -6.95 -9.60 1.16
N ILE A 25 -5.68 -9.25 0.94
CA ILE A 25 -4.63 -9.30 1.98
C ILE A 25 -5.01 -8.45 3.20
N LEU A 26 -5.54 -7.25 2.97
CA LEU A 26 -5.89 -6.32 4.04
C LEU A 26 -7.23 -6.63 4.70
N ALA A 27 -8.11 -7.39 4.07
CA ALA A 27 -9.37 -7.83 4.68
C ALA A 27 -9.14 -8.73 5.91
N ASP A 28 -8.02 -9.44 5.95
CA ASP A 28 -7.62 -10.28 7.09
C ASP A 28 -6.92 -9.47 8.21
N GLU A 29 -6.57 -8.19 7.97
CA GLU A 29 -5.80 -7.34 8.88
C GLU A 29 -6.71 -6.33 9.60
N LYS A 30 -7.26 -6.74 10.75
CA LYS A 30 -8.20 -5.91 11.54
C LYS A 30 -7.58 -4.63 12.10
N ASP A 31 -6.26 -4.61 12.27
CA ASP A 31 -5.52 -3.50 12.89
C ASP A 31 -5.01 -2.48 11.86
N ILE A 32 -5.45 -2.59 10.60
CA ILE A 32 -5.04 -1.72 9.50
C ILE A 32 -6.27 -1.07 8.85
N GLN A 33 -6.29 0.26 8.86
CA GLN A 33 -7.20 1.03 8.02
C GLN A 33 -6.52 1.34 6.69
N TYR A 34 -7.26 1.23 5.58
CA TYR A 34 -6.69 1.48 4.27
C TYR A 34 -7.63 2.19 3.30
N GLU A 35 -7.01 2.93 2.37
CA GLU A 35 -7.66 3.46 1.16
C GLU A 35 -6.77 3.11 -0.03
N ILE A 36 -7.37 2.68 -1.14
CA ILE A 36 -6.63 2.26 -2.33
C ILE A 36 -7.30 2.79 -3.59
N GLN A 37 -6.49 3.34 -4.50
CA GLN A 37 -6.96 3.92 -5.75
C GLN A 37 -5.98 3.62 -6.89
N GLY A 38 -6.51 3.16 -8.02
CA GLY A 38 -5.79 3.18 -9.29
C GLY A 38 -5.75 4.60 -9.85
N VAL A 39 -4.60 5.04 -10.33
CA VAL A 39 -4.36 6.43 -10.77
C VAL A 39 -3.70 6.49 -12.14
N TYR A 40 -3.91 7.60 -12.85
CA TYR A 40 -3.14 7.91 -14.06
C TYR A 40 -1.91 8.75 -13.68
N GLY A 41 -0.70 8.26 -13.97
CA GLY A 41 0.53 8.98 -13.67
C GLY A 41 1.78 8.13 -13.91
N VAL A 42 2.87 8.49 -13.22
CA VAL A 42 4.13 7.71 -13.19
C VAL A 42 4.08 6.52 -12.23
N TYR A 43 2.95 6.35 -11.55
CA TYR A 43 2.60 5.22 -10.70
C TYR A 43 1.20 4.76 -11.10
N ASP A 44 0.90 3.49 -10.85
CA ASP A 44 -0.37 2.89 -11.22
C ASP A 44 -1.36 2.86 -10.05
N ILE A 45 -0.85 2.74 -8.82
CA ILE A 45 -1.69 2.58 -7.61
C ILE A 45 -1.16 3.45 -6.48
N VAL A 46 -2.08 4.10 -5.76
CA VAL A 46 -1.85 4.77 -4.48
C VAL A 46 -2.56 4.00 -3.39
N LEU A 47 -1.82 3.61 -2.35
CA LEU A 47 -2.32 2.92 -1.16
C LEU A 47 -2.00 3.76 0.07
N LYS A 48 -3.02 4.14 0.84
CA LYS A 48 -2.87 4.73 2.16
C LYS A 48 -3.09 3.65 3.20
N LEU A 49 -2.18 3.50 4.15
CA LEU A 49 -2.31 2.61 5.29
C LEU A 49 -2.16 3.38 6.59
N SER A 50 -2.99 3.08 7.58
CA SER A 50 -2.89 3.60 8.93
C SER A 50 -3.08 2.48 9.96
N SER A 51 -2.28 2.46 11.00
CA SER A 51 -2.33 1.48 12.09
C SER A 51 -1.76 2.09 13.36
N ASP A 52 -2.12 1.55 14.52
CA ASP A 52 -1.56 1.97 15.81
C ASP A 52 -0.08 1.58 15.97
N ASP A 53 0.41 0.65 15.13
CA ASP A 53 1.80 0.20 15.13
C ASP A 53 2.51 0.45 13.79
N ILE A 54 3.63 1.19 13.86
CA ILE A 54 4.47 1.51 12.70
C ILE A 54 5.15 0.26 12.10
N ASP A 55 5.46 -0.73 12.93
CA ASP A 55 6.14 -1.94 12.46
C ASP A 55 5.16 -2.85 11.71
N THR A 56 3.89 -2.86 12.11
CA THR A 56 2.79 -3.46 11.33
C THR A 56 2.68 -2.85 9.94
N LEU A 57 2.76 -1.52 9.79
CA LEU A 57 2.77 -0.86 8.47
C LEU A 57 3.98 -1.29 7.63
N ARG A 58 5.19 -1.22 8.20
CA ARG A 58 6.44 -1.60 7.50
C ARG A 58 6.45 -3.06 7.07
N SER A 59 6.01 -3.96 7.96
CA SER A 59 5.91 -5.39 7.71
C SER A 59 4.88 -5.67 6.62
N THR A 60 3.72 -5.02 6.65
CA THR A 60 2.69 -5.18 5.63
C THR A 60 3.22 -4.82 4.25
N VAL A 61 3.88 -3.66 4.12
CA VAL A 61 4.46 -3.24 2.84
C VAL A 61 5.55 -4.21 2.38
N THR A 62 6.48 -4.58 3.25
CA THR A 62 7.67 -5.36 2.88
C THR A 62 7.38 -6.84 2.65
N ASN A 63 6.53 -7.43 3.50
CA ASN A 63 6.31 -8.87 3.53
C ASN A 63 5.08 -9.31 2.76
N LYS A 64 4.13 -8.40 2.50
CA LYS A 64 2.88 -8.72 1.79
C LYS A 64 2.82 -7.99 0.46
N ILE A 65 2.78 -6.66 0.47
CA ILE A 65 2.56 -5.85 -0.75
C ILE A 65 3.69 -6.05 -1.77
N ARG A 66 4.96 -5.90 -1.36
CA ARG A 66 6.13 -6.09 -2.24
C ARG A 66 6.30 -7.53 -2.74
N LYS A 67 5.61 -8.51 -2.14
CA LYS A 67 5.67 -9.92 -2.57
C LYS A 67 4.55 -10.29 -3.54
N ILE A 68 3.62 -9.37 -3.83
CA ILE A 68 2.61 -9.61 -4.85
C ILE A 68 3.31 -9.70 -6.21
N THR A 69 3.12 -10.82 -6.89
CA THR A 69 3.56 -10.99 -8.29
C THR A 69 3.05 -9.82 -9.12
N SER A 70 3.89 -9.29 -10.00
CA SER A 70 3.63 -8.15 -10.88
C SER A 70 3.71 -6.76 -10.23
N VAL A 71 4.02 -6.67 -8.92
CA VAL A 71 4.52 -5.41 -8.34
C VAL A 71 5.98 -5.23 -8.73
N GLN A 72 6.28 -4.19 -9.50
CA GLN A 72 7.65 -3.88 -9.93
C GLN A 72 8.43 -3.10 -8.88
N SER A 73 7.82 -2.07 -8.31
CA SER A 73 8.47 -1.22 -7.31
C SER A 73 7.44 -0.53 -6.42
N THR A 74 7.89 -0.13 -5.23
CA THR A 74 7.08 0.70 -4.33
C THR A 74 7.92 1.82 -3.73
N LEU A 75 7.32 3.00 -3.59
CA LEU A 75 7.84 4.11 -2.79
C LEU A 75 6.92 4.30 -1.57
N THR A 76 7.49 4.29 -0.37
CA THR A 76 6.73 4.46 0.87
C THR A 76 7.08 5.80 1.50
N MET A 77 6.06 6.63 1.73
CA MET A 77 6.15 7.94 2.37
C MET A 77 5.43 7.87 3.72
N MET A 78 6.20 7.91 4.80
CA MET A 78 5.63 8.00 6.15
C MET A 78 5.13 9.42 6.39
N VAL A 79 3.92 9.56 6.93
CA VAL A 79 3.36 10.86 7.31
C VAL A 79 4.09 11.40 8.53
N ILE A 80 4.51 12.66 8.46
CA ILE A 80 5.07 13.42 9.59
C ILE A 80 3.87 14.00 10.36
N GLN A 81 3.55 13.43 11.53
CA GLN A 81 2.37 13.81 12.30
C GLN A 81 2.40 15.27 12.75
N GLU A 82 3.59 15.84 12.93
CA GLU A 82 3.77 17.23 13.34
C GLU A 82 3.42 18.26 12.25
N GLN A 83 3.14 17.80 11.03
CA GLN A 83 2.82 18.64 9.86
C GLN A 83 1.35 18.52 9.41
N GLU A 84 0.51 17.87 10.22
CA GLU A 84 -0.94 17.75 10.04
C GLU A 84 -1.69 18.86 10.80
#